data_AF-A0A8T7FSU8-F1
#
_entry.id   AF-A0A8T7FSU8-F1
#
_cell.length_a   1.000
_cell.length_b   1.000
_cell.length_c   1.000
_cell.angle_alpha   90.00
_cell.angle_beta   90.00
_cell.angle_gamma   90.00
#
_symmetry.space_group_name_H-M   'P 1'
#
loop_
_entity.id
_entity.type
_entity.pdbx_description
1 polymer ?
#
loop_
_entity_poly.entity_id
_entity_poly.type
_entity_poly.pdbx_seq_one_letter_code
_entity_poly.pdbx_strand_id
1 'polypeptide(L)'
;MKYSLRTSFARRTLSLLAVVFLLTVVGRLVTITGAMVFCPGWPLCVPIAPLGYLKLLHFVLVGAASLVMLDVWRKAWREQRHHTVLLPLTTITGVLFLGQSLVGALSTTDRYSMHLIVLHSLTAVALWISLAMLVFISGTLKEDGVPDYQGTFGQRAKDFFILSKPVIVLLLLVTTYGGLVAGGKAWPPRRSRSGRCSAARWRRRVRAR
;
A
#
# COMPACT_ATOMS: atom_id res chain seq x y z
N MET A 1 6.74 -8.49 33.04
CA MET A 1 5.76 -8.59 31.93
C MET A 1 5.67 -10.07 31.54
N LYS A 2 4.48 -10.69 31.57
CA LYS A 2 4.34 -12.11 31.17
C LYS A 2 4.23 -12.17 29.64
N TYR A 3 5.22 -12.73 28.97
CA TYR A 3 5.21 -12.94 27.52
C TYR A 3 4.22 -14.07 27.20
N SER A 4 3.23 -13.81 26.34
CA SER A 4 2.17 -14.76 26.05
C SER A 4 1.77 -14.69 24.58
N LEU A 5 2.08 -15.72 23.80
CA LEU A 5 1.67 -15.87 22.39
C LEU A 5 0.19 -16.25 22.21
N ARG A 6 -0.65 -15.91 23.19
CA ARG A 6 -2.08 -16.29 23.20
C ARG A 6 -2.88 -15.47 22.18
N THR A 7 -2.49 -14.23 21.95
CA THR A 7 -3.19 -13.32 21.04
C THR A 7 -2.98 -13.73 19.58
N SER A 8 -4.04 -13.59 18.78
CA SER A 8 -4.00 -13.91 17.36
C SER A 8 -3.13 -12.92 16.59
N PHE A 9 -2.97 -11.69 17.08
CA PHE A 9 -2.03 -10.71 16.54
C PHE A 9 -0.57 -11.13 16.76
N ALA A 10 -0.18 -11.52 17.99
CA ALA A 10 1.19 -11.97 18.29
C ALA A 10 1.62 -13.20 17.47
N ARG A 11 0.67 -14.09 17.16
CA ARG A 11 0.95 -15.27 16.31
C ARG A 11 1.27 -14.88 14.87
N ARG A 12 0.58 -13.87 14.32
CA ARG A 12 0.81 -13.39 12.95
C ARG A 12 2.11 -12.58 12.87
N THR A 13 2.42 -11.75 13.86
CA THR A 13 3.72 -11.05 13.93
C THR A 13 4.88 -12.04 14.10
N LEU A 14 4.71 -13.12 14.87
CA LEU A 14 5.71 -14.20 14.96
C LEU A 14 5.86 -14.96 13.64
N SER A 15 4.75 -15.22 12.94
CA SER A 15 4.79 -15.82 11.61
C SER A 15 5.56 -14.94 10.62
N LEU A 16 5.34 -13.62 10.66
CA LEU A 16 6.11 -12.64 9.90
C LEU A 16 7.61 -12.71 10.23
N LEU A 17 7.97 -12.76 11.51
CA LEU A 17 9.35 -12.91 11.95
C LEU A 17 10.00 -14.17 11.35
N ALA A 18 9.32 -15.31 11.42
CA ALA A 18 9.83 -16.56 10.88
C ALA A 18 10.07 -16.50 9.36
N VAL A 19 9.13 -15.92 8.61
CA VAL A 19 9.27 -15.79 7.15
C VAL A 19 10.36 -14.77 6.78
N VAL A 20 10.47 -13.64 7.49
CA VAL A 20 11.54 -12.64 7.28
C VAL A 20 12.91 -13.19 7.67
N PHE A 21 12.98 -14.04 8.70
CA PHE A 21 14.20 -14.77 9.06
C PHE A 21 14.65 -15.67 7.91
N LEU A 22 13.76 -16.52 7.40
CA LEU A 22 14.06 -17.40 6.27
C LEU A 22 14.45 -16.60 5.03
N LEU A 23 13.73 -15.52 4.72
CA LEU A 23 14.04 -14.59 3.63
C LEU A 23 15.45 -14.01 3.76
N THR A 24 15.85 -13.61 4.98
CA THR A 24 17.17 -13.06 5.26
C THR A 24 18.25 -14.12 5.06
N VAL A 25 18.06 -15.35 5.57
CA VAL A 25 19.01 -16.46 5.40
C VAL A 25 19.20 -16.76 3.91
N VAL A 26 18.12 -16.93 3.15
CA VAL A 26 18.20 -17.19 1.71
C VAL A 26 18.82 -16.02 0.96
N GLY A 27 18.50 -14.77 1.34
CA GLY A 27 19.14 -13.58 0.75
C GLY A 27 20.66 -13.57 0.96
N ARG A 28 21.13 -13.93 2.16
CA ARG A 28 22.57 -14.07 2.45
C ARG A 28 23.22 -15.18 1.62
N LEU A 29 22.53 -16.32 1.46
CA LEU A 29 23.01 -17.40 0.58
C LEU A 29 23.14 -16.92 -0.86
N VAL A 30 22.19 -16.14 -1.39
CA VAL A 30 22.26 -15.57 -2.74
C VAL A 30 23.49 -14.66 -2.91
N THR A 31 23.78 -13.82 -1.92
CA THR A 31 24.95 -12.93 -1.95
C THR A 31 26.28 -13.70 -1.87
N ILE A 32 26.41 -14.66 -0.95
CA ILE A 32 27.67 -15.39 -0.74
C ILE A 32 27.98 -16.33 -1.91
N THR A 33 26.96 -16.96 -2.49
CA THR A 33 27.12 -17.90 -3.62
C THR A 33 27.22 -17.21 -4.98
N GLY A 34 26.93 -15.90 -5.05
CA GLY A 34 26.83 -15.19 -6.33
C GLY A 34 25.64 -15.65 -7.19
N ALA A 35 24.62 -16.30 -6.62
CA ALA A 35 23.48 -16.87 -7.34
C ALA A 35 22.70 -15.86 -8.20
N MET A 36 22.90 -14.57 -7.94
CA MET A 36 22.23 -13.46 -8.61
C MET A 36 22.38 -13.40 -10.13
N VAL A 37 23.53 -13.81 -10.66
CA VAL A 37 23.80 -13.78 -12.12
C VAL A 37 23.08 -14.90 -12.87
N PHE A 38 22.69 -15.98 -12.17
CA PHE A 38 22.10 -17.18 -12.76
C PHE A 38 20.57 -17.13 -12.87
N CYS A 39 19.94 -15.99 -12.56
CA CYS A 39 18.51 -15.80 -12.74
C CYS A 39 18.24 -14.31 -13.05
N PRO A 40 18.56 -13.82 -14.27
CA PRO A 40 18.33 -12.44 -14.66
C PRO A 40 16.82 -12.16 -14.79
N GLY A 41 16.38 -10.98 -14.33
CA GLY A 41 14.98 -10.56 -14.38
C GLY A 41 14.34 -10.28 -13.01
N TRP A 42 13.18 -9.64 -13.09
CA TRP A 42 12.28 -9.26 -11.99
C TRP A 42 10.88 -9.03 -12.60
N PRO A 43 9.76 -9.35 -11.92
CA PRO A 43 9.61 -9.88 -10.57
C PRO A 43 9.82 -11.40 -10.44
N LEU A 44 9.82 -12.11 -11.56
CA LEU A 44 10.21 -13.52 -11.68
C LEU A 44 11.39 -13.63 -12.65
N CYS A 45 12.12 -14.72 -12.57
CA CYS A 45 13.24 -15.01 -13.47
C CYS A 45 13.27 -16.51 -13.81
N VAL A 46 13.81 -16.84 -14.98
CA VAL A 46 14.04 -18.23 -15.40
C VAL A 46 15.49 -18.58 -15.04
N PRO A 47 15.74 -19.54 -14.14
CA PRO A 47 17.10 -19.96 -13.79
C PRO A 47 17.84 -20.54 -15.00
N ILE A 48 19.05 -20.07 -15.25
CA ILE A 48 19.92 -20.60 -16.31
C ILE A 48 20.90 -21.67 -15.81
N ALA A 49 20.98 -21.84 -14.49
CA ALA A 49 21.80 -22.86 -13.82
C ALA A 49 21.15 -23.26 -12.48
N PRO A 50 21.52 -24.41 -11.87
CA PRO A 50 20.95 -24.86 -10.59
C PRO A 50 21.07 -23.83 -9.46
N LEU A 51 22.14 -23.04 -9.43
CA LEU A 51 22.31 -21.96 -8.44
C LEU A 51 21.26 -20.84 -8.58
N GLY A 52 20.70 -20.63 -9.78
CA GLY A 52 19.68 -19.60 -10.03
C GLY A 52 18.38 -19.84 -9.25
N TYR A 53 18.08 -21.08 -8.87
CA TYR A 53 16.93 -21.40 -8.01
C TYR A 53 17.02 -20.76 -6.63
N LEU A 54 18.21 -20.43 -6.11
CA LEU A 54 18.35 -19.68 -4.86
C LEU A 54 17.81 -18.26 -4.98
N LYS A 55 18.08 -17.56 -6.09
CA LYS A 55 17.53 -16.22 -6.35
C LYS A 55 16.02 -16.30 -6.56
N LEU A 56 15.54 -17.30 -7.30
CA LEU A 56 14.10 -17.51 -7.48
C LEU A 56 13.40 -17.77 -6.14
N LEU A 57 13.97 -18.62 -5.29
CA LEU A 57 13.47 -18.90 -3.94
C LEU A 57 13.43 -17.63 -3.09
N HIS A 58 14.47 -16.78 -3.17
CA HIS A 58 14.48 -15.48 -2.49
C HIS A 58 13.28 -14.62 -2.92
N PHE A 59 13.00 -14.50 -4.23
CA PHE A 59 11.82 -13.76 -4.71
C PHE A 59 10.49 -14.35 -4.26
N VAL A 60 10.34 -15.68 -4.28
CA VAL A 60 9.15 -16.36 -3.75
C VAL A 60 8.97 -16.04 -2.27
N LEU A 61 10.05 -16.03 -1.48
CA LEU A 61 10.02 -15.66 -0.07
C LEU A 61 9.70 -14.17 0.14
N VAL A 62 10.18 -13.27 -0.71
CA VAL A 62 9.77 -11.85 -0.67
C VAL A 62 8.26 -11.73 -0.90
N GLY A 63 7.71 -12.46 -1.88
CA GLY A 63 6.28 -12.51 -2.16
C GLY A 63 5.47 -13.05 -0.98
N ALA A 64 5.89 -14.19 -0.41
CA ALA A 64 5.25 -14.77 0.77
C ALA A 64 5.31 -13.84 1.98
N ALA A 65 6.47 -13.24 2.27
CA ALA A 65 6.64 -12.27 3.33
C ALA A 65 5.76 -11.03 3.13
N SER A 66 5.60 -10.57 1.88
CA SER A 66 4.71 -9.45 1.54
C SER A 66 3.25 -9.75 1.88
N LEU A 67 2.77 -10.96 1.58
CA LEU A 67 1.40 -11.38 1.90
C LEU A 67 1.18 -11.44 3.43
N VAL A 68 2.13 -12.02 4.17
CA VAL A 68 2.07 -12.06 5.63
C VAL A 68 2.13 -10.65 6.22
N MET A 69 2.96 -9.77 5.65
CA MET A 69 3.08 -8.38 6.10
C MET A 69 1.78 -7.59 5.89
N LEU A 70 1.15 -7.74 4.72
CA LEU A 70 -0.15 -7.12 4.42
C LEU A 70 -1.24 -7.62 5.38
N ASP A 71 -1.21 -8.90 5.74
CA ASP A 71 -2.14 -9.48 6.71
C ASP A 71 -1.93 -8.93 8.13
N VAL A 72 -0.67 -8.83 8.59
CA VAL A 72 -0.33 -8.19 9.88
C VAL A 72 -0.77 -6.73 9.89
N TRP A 73 -0.49 -5.99 8.82
CA TRP A 73 -0.89 -4.58 8.70
C TRP A 73 -2.41 -4.42 8.70
N ARG A 74 -3.13 -5.23 7.92
CA ARG A 74 -4.60 -5.26 7.91
C ARG A 74 -5.14 -5.54 9.31
N LYS A 75 -4.57 -6.49 10.04
CA LYS A 75 -5.00 -6.82 11.40
C LYS A 75 -4.70 -5.70 12.39
N ALA A 76 -3.50 -5.10 12.33
CA ALA A 76 -3.15 -3.93 13.14
C ALA A 76 -4.12 -2.77 12.90
N TRP A 77 -4.49 -2.50 11.65
CA TRP A 77 -5.45 -1.45 11.31
C TRP A 77 -6.87 -1.73 11.83
N ARG A 78 -7.28 -2.99 11.87
CA ARG A 78 -8.64 -3.37 12.32
C ARG A 78 -8.76 -3.47 13.83
N GLU A 79 -7.77 -4.05 14.49
CA GLU A 79 -7.83 -4.43 15.91
C GLU A 79 -7.03 -3.49 16.80
N GLN A 80 -5.94 -2.91 16.28
CA GLN A 80 -4.98 -2.12 17.07
C GLN A 80 -5.00 -0.63 16.68
N ARG A 81 -6.06 -0.15 16.02
CA ARG A 81 -6.13 1.22 15.47
C ARG A 81 -5.99 2.32 16.53
N HIS A 82 -6.49 2.05 17.74
CA HIS A 82 -6.43 2.98 18.86
C HIS A 82 -5.17 2.79 19.73
N HIS A 83 -4.37 1.76 19.46
CA HIS A 83 -3.16 1.49 20.23
C HIS A 83 -2.02 2.40 19.76
N THR A 84 -1.59 3.33 20.61
CA THR A 84 -0.64 4.40 20.30
C THR A 84 0.74 3.90 19.83
N VAL A 85 1.17 2.72 20.27
CA VAL A 85 2.47 2.14 19.90
C VAL A 85 2.38 1.14 18.74
N LEU A 86 1.43 0.20 18.76
CA LEU A 86 1.40 -0.92 17.81
C LEU A 86 1.12 -0.51 16.37
N LEU A 87 0.19 0.44 16.16
CA LEU A 87 -0.13 0.88 14.81
C LEU A 87 1.05 1.60 14.16
N PRO A 88 1.69 2.63 14.77
CA PRO A 88 2.89 3.25 14.21
C PRO A 88 4.04 2.27 14.02
N LEU A 89 4.24 1.34 14.94
CA LEU A 89 5.33 0.37 14.83
C LEU A 89 5.10 -0.61 13.67
N THR A 90 3.85 -1.05 13.47
CA THR A 90 3.47 -1.89 12.33
C THR A 90 3.63 -1.12 11.01
N THR A 91 3.24 0.15 10.95
CA THR A 91 3.41 0.97 9.73
C THR A 91 4.88 1.24 9.43
N ILE A 92 5.71 1.55 10.43
CA ILE A 92 7.17 1.70 10.24
C ILE A 92 7.78 0.40 9.70
N THR A 93 7.45 -0.74 10.32
CA THR A 93 7.90 -2.07 9.85
C THR A 93 7.48 -2.29 8.39
N GLY A 94 6.24 -1.91 8.03
CA GLY A 94 5.69 -2.10 6.69
C GLY A 94 6.38 -1.24 5.65
N VAL A 95 6.62 0.03 5.97
CA VAL A 95 7.35 0.95 5.09
C VAL A 95 8.79 0.49 4.90
N LEU A 96 9.48 0.06 5.96
CA LEU A 96 10.84 -0.47 5.86
C LEU A 96 10.88 -1.74 5.00
N PHE A 97 9.93 -2.66 5.17
CA PHE A 97 9.85 -3.88 4.37
C PHE A 97 9.58 -3.59 2.88
N LEU A 98 8.63 -2.70 2.59
CA LEU A 98 8.35 -2.29 1.20
C LEU A 98 9.54 -1.56 0.58
N GLY A 99 10.18 -0.65 1.32
CA GLY A 99 11.42 -0.01 0.90
C GLY A 99 12.54 -1.02 0.61
N GLN A 100 12.69 -2.04 1.45
CA GLN A 100 13.66 -3.12 1.23
C GLN A 100 13.39 -3.90 -0.06
N SER A 101 12.12 -4.23 -0.33
CA SER A 101 11.72 -4.91 -1.55
C SER A 101 11.99 -4.06 -2.80
N LEU A 102 11.77 -2.74 -2.71
CA LEU A 102 12.05 -1.80 -3.80
C LEU A 102 13.56 -1.67 -4.06
N VAL A 103 14.37 -1.46 -3.01
CA VAL A 103 15.83 -1.38 -3.16
C VAL A 103 16.40 -2.70 -3.71
N GLY A 104 15.86 -3.83 -3.26
CA GLY A 104 16.20 -5.16 -3.79
C GLY A 104 15.85 -5.31 -5.28
N ALA A 105 14.67 -4.85 -5.71
CA ALA A 105 14.25 -4.85 -7.11
C ALA A 105 15.17 -3.97 -7.98
N LEU A 106 15.46 -2.75 -7.53
CA LEU A 106 16.36 -1.81 -8.22
C LEU A 106 17.78 -2.39 -8.36
N SER A 107 18.25 -3.15 -7.36
CA SER A 107 19.56 -3.82 -7.41
C SER A 107 19.66 -4.88 -8.52
N THR A 108 18.54 -5.30 -9.12
CA THR A 108 18.54 -6.27 -10.23
C THR A 108 18.57 -5.62 -11.61
N THR A 109 18.16 -4.35 -11.72
CA THR A 109 18.14 -3.59 -12.97
C THR A 109 19.36 -2.71 -13.12
N ASP A 110 19.83 -2.13 -12.02
CA ASP A 110 21.09 -1.41 -11.97
C ASP A 110 22.23 -2.42 -11.89
N ARG A 111 23.41 -2.12 -12.45
CA ARG A 111 24.56 -3.07 -12.53
C ARG A 111 25.20 -3.36 -11.16
N TYR A 112 24.41 -3.81 -10.18
CA TYR A 112 24.82 -4.07 -8.81
C TYR A 112 25.70 -2.96 -8.23
N SER A 113 25.20 -1.72 -8.26
CA SER A 113 25.93 -0.59 -7.71
C SER A 113 26.17 -0.81 -6.21
N MET A 114 27.41 -0.56 -5.76
CA MET A 114 27.80 -0.78 -4.36
C MET A 114 26.92 0.01 -3.39
N HIS A 115 26.45 1.20 -3.80
CA HIS A 115 25.56 2.04 -3.00
C HIS A 115 24.21 1.35 -2.71
N LEU A 116 23.60 0.67 -3.67
CA LEU A 116 22.32 -0.04 -3.46
C LEU A 116 22.51 -1.27 -2.56
N ILE A 117 23.63 -1.99 -2.70
CA ILE A 117 23.96 -3.14 -1.83
C ILE A 117 24.12 -2.70 -0.37
N VAL A 118 24.86 -1.60 -0.15
CA VAL A 118 25.05 -1.02 1.19
C VAL A 118 23.71 -0.53 1.73
N LEU A 119 22.95 0.21 0.93
CA LEU A 119 21.63 0.71 1.33
C LEU A 119 20.71 -0.44 1.74
N HIS A 120 20.60 -1.48 0.89
CA HIS A 120 19.81 -2.68 1.17
C HIS A 120 20.25 -3.37 2.47
N SER A 121 21.55 -3.42 2.74
CA SER A 121 22.08 -4.04 3.96
C SER A 121 21.75 -3.22 5.22
N LEU A 122 21.87 -1.89 5.15
CA LEU A 122 21.54 -0.99 6.27
C LEU A 122 20.03 -0.99 6.56
N THR A 123 19.20 -0.92 5.52
CA THR A 123 17.74 -0.95 5.68
C THR A 123 17.23 -2.33 6.14
N ALA A 124 17.93 -3.42 5.81
CA ALA A 124 17.68 -4.73 6.42
C ALA A 124 17.87 -4.71 7.94
N VAL A 125 18.95 -4.11 8.45
CA VAL A 125 19.18 -4.01 9.90
C VAL A 125 18.08 -3.17 10.57
N ALA A 126 17.70 -2.04 9.98
CA ALA A 126 16.60 -1.21 10.48
C ALA A 126 15.26 -1.98 10.52
N LEU A 127 14.97 -2.76 9.47
CA LEU A 127 13.80 -3.64 9.42
C LEU A 127 13.82 -4.68 10.56
N TRP A 128 14.96 -5.33 10.79
CA TRP A 128 15.13 -6.31 11.88
C TRP A 128 14.88 -5.71 13.26
N ILE A 129 15.40 -4.52 13.53
CA ILE A 129 15.18 -3.81 14.80
C ILE A 129 13.69 -3.49 14.96
N SER A 130 13.07 -2.93 13.93
CA SER A 130 11.64 -2.58 13.95
C SER A 130 10.74 -3.80 14.14
N LEU A 131 11.04 -4.90 13.44
CA LEU A 131 10.30 -6.15 13.54
C LEU A 131 10.48 -6.83 14.91
N ALA A 132 11.69 -6.83 15.46
CA ALA A 132 11.95 -7.37 16.80
C ALA A 132 11.16 -6.59 17.87
N MET A 133 11.13 -5.26 17.76
CA MET A 133 10.32 -4.41 18.63
C MET A 133 8.82 -4.71 18.46
N LEU A 134 8.35 -4.88 17.22
CA LEU A 134 6.94 -5.22 16.95
C LEU A 134 6.56 -6.56 17.58
N VAL A 135 7.38 -7.59 17.42
CA VAL A 135 7.17 -8.91 18.03
C VAL A 135 7.16 -8.79 19.55
N PHE A 136 8.15 -8.10 20.13
CA PHE A 136 8.25 -7.91 21.58
C PHE A 136 7.01 -7.23 22.16
N ILE A 137 6.60 -6.09 21.61
CA ILE A 137 5.41 -5.36 22.08
C ILE A 137 4.14 -6.17 21.80
N SER A 138 4.04 -6.89 20.67
CA SER A 138 2.90 -7.75 20.42
C SER A 138 2.79 -8.91 21.40
N GLY A 139 3.90 -9.43 21.91
CA GLY A 139 3.92 -10.52 22.89
C GLY A 139 3.59 -10.08 24.32
N THR A 140 3.58 -8.76 24.60
CA THR A 140 3.12 -8.21 25.88
C THR A 140 1.63 -7.88 25.91
N LEU A 141 0.94 -7.98 24.76
CA LEU A 141 -0.53 -7.86 24.69
C LEU A 141 -1.20 -8.94 25.53
N LYS A 142 -2.13 -8.53 26.39
CA LYS A 142 -2.95 -9.44 27.20
C LYS A 142 -4.14 -9.99 26.41
N GLU A 143 -4.76 -9.14 25.59
CA GLU A 143 -5.93 -9.45 24.77
C GLU A 143 -5.78 -8.82 23.40
N ASP A 144 -6.40 -9.42 22.37
CA ASP A 144 -6.51 -8.80 21.06
C ASP A 144 -7.44 -7.58 21.14
N GLY A 145 -7.12 -6.50 20.43
CA GLY A 145 -8.00 -5.35 20.36
C GLY A 145 -9.29 -5.71 19.61
N VAL A 146 -10.42 -5.16 20.05
CA VAL A 146 -11.72 -5.48 19.45
C VAL A 146 -11.78 -4.86 18.05
N PRO A 147 -12.05 -5.65 16.99
CA PRO A 147 -12.13 -5.10 15.64
C PRO A 147 -13.29 -4.11 15.53
N ASP A 148 -13.00 -2.89 15.05
CA ASP A 148 -13.94 -1.76 14.89
C ASP A 148 -15.15 -2.09 13.98
N TYR A 149 -15.03 -3.12 13.13
CA TYR A 149 -16.11 -3.58 12.25
C TYR A 149 -16.21 -5.10 12.22
N GLN A 150 -17.32 -5.66 12.72
CA GLN A 150 -17.64 -7.09 12.71
C GLN A 150 -18.65 -7.51 11.62
N GLY A 151 -19.10 -6.58 10.77
CA GLY A 151 -20.14 -6.87 9.78
C GLY A 151 -19.67 -7.79 8.62
N THR A 152 -20.56 -8.68 8.19
CA THR A 152 -20.45 -9.46 6.94
C THR A 152 -20.52 -8.54 5.71
N PHE A 153 -20.10 -9.04 4.54
CA PHE A 153 -20.19 -8.29 3.28
C PHE A 153 -21.62 -7.78 2.99
N GLY A 154 -22.64 -8.56 3.37
CA GLY A 154 -24.04 -8.14 3.28
C GLY A 154 -24.43 -7.01 4.24
N GLN A 155 -23.84 -6.96 5.44
CA GLN A 155 -24.00 -5.81 6.36
C GLN A 155 -23.31 -4.56 5.80
N ARG A 156 -22.16 -4.68 5.13
CA ARG A 156 -21.52 -3.52 4.46
C ARG A 156 -22.37 -2.93 3.35
N ALA A 157 -22.99 -3.77 2.53
CA ALA A 157 -23.91 -3.30 1.50
C ALA A 157 -25.11 -2.59 2.13
N LYS A 158 -25.72 -3.19 3.16
CA LYS A 158 -26.83 -2.59 3.90
C LYS A 158 -26.45 -1.26 4.56
N ASP A 159 -25.29 -1.20 5.21
CA ASP A 159 -24.76 0.02 5.83
C ASP A 159 -24.51 1.09 4.76
N PHE A 160 -23.95 0.72 3.60
CA PHE A 160 -23.78 1.65 2.48
C PHE A 160 -25.13 2.18 2.01
N PHE A 161 -26.13 1.31 1.78
CA PHE A 161 -27.49 1.73 1.37
C PHE A 161 -28.21 2.59 2.43
N ILE A 162 -28.02 2.30 3.72
CA ILE A 162 -28.60 3.05 4.83
C ILE A 162 -27.90 4.41 5.01
N LEU A 163 -26.58 4.46 4.83
CA LEU A 163 -25.76 5.66 5.03
C LEU A 163 -25.78 6.58 3.80
N SER A 164 -25.80 6.01 2.59
CA SER A 164 -26.13 6.72 1.35
C SER A 164 -27.63 6.99 1.34
N LYS A 165 -28.12 7.82 2.28
CA LYS A 165 -29.53 8.22 2.42
C LYS A 165 -30.11 8.50 1.03
N PRO A 166 -30.87 7.57 0.44
CA PRO A 166 -31.28 7.65 -0.97
C PRO A 166 -32.20 8.85 -1.19
N VAL A 167 -32.80 9.35 -0.11
CA VAL A 167 -33.61 10.58 -0.06
C VAL A 167 -32.82 11.82 -0.48
N ILE A 168 -31.54 11.96 -0.13
CA ILE A 168 -30.72 13.14 -0.54
C ILE A 168 -30.42 13.04 -2.03
N VAL A 169 -30.03 11.86 -2.52
CA VAL A 169 -29.76 11.62 -3.94
C VAL A 169 -31.04 11.82 -4.78
N LEU A 170 -32.19 11.36 -4.27
CA LEU A 170 -33.50 11.55 -4.90
C LEU A 170 -33.91 13.03 -4.90
N LEU A 171 -33.75 13.75 -3.79
CA LEU A 171 -33.99 15.19 -3.71
C LEU A 171 -33.11 15.95 -4.70
N LEU A 172 -31.84 15.59 -4.82
CA LEU A 172 -30.92 16.17 -5.80
C LEU A 172 -31.34 15.85 -7.23
N LEU A 173 -31.76 14.62 -7.53
CA LEU A 173 -32.25 14.23 -8.85
C LEU A 173 -33.53 14.95 -9.24
N VAL A 174 -34.50 15.05 -8.33
CA VAL A 174 -35.78 15.72 -8.58
C VAL A 174 -35.58 17.22 -8.77
N THR A 175 -34.75 17.85 -7.94
CA THR A 175 -34.44 19.28 -8.09
C THR A 175 -33.64 19.57 -9.36
N THR A 176 -32.68 18.72 -9.71
CA THR A 176 -31.91 18.85 -10.96
C THR A 176 -32.81 18.64 -12.19
N TYR A 177 -33.68 17.64 -12.16
CA TYR A 177 -34.65 17.38 -13.22
C TYR A 177 -35.66 18.53 -13.35
N GLY A 178 -36.18 19.04 -12.23
CA GLY A 178 -37.03 20.23 -12.20
C GLY A 178 -36.33 21.46 -12.78
N GLY A 179 -35.05 21.67 -12.45
CA GLY A 179 -34.22 22.72 -13.03
C GLY A 179 -34.02 22.57 -14.53
N LEU A 180 -33.78 21.35 -15.03
CA LEU A 180 -33.68 21.06 -16.46
C LEU A 180 -35.00 21.30 -17.21
N VAL A 181 -36.12 20.87 -16.64
CA VAL A 181 -37.45 21.07 -17.24
C VAL A 181 -37.85 22.56 -17.24
N ALA A 182 -37.54 23.29 -16.17
CA ALA A 182 -37.77 24.73 -16.10
C ALA A 182 -36.84 25.52 -17.07
N GLY A 183 -35.59 25.08 -17.21
CA GLY A 183 -34.60 25.68 -18.13
C GLY A 183 -34.79 25.33 -19.61
N GLY A 184 -35.51 24.25 -19.92
CA GLY A 184 -35.76 23.77 -21.28
C GLY A 184 -36.66 24.65 -22.16
N LYS A 185 -37.20 25.77 -21.63
CA LYS A 185 -38.06 26.71 -22.39
C LYS A 185 -37.29 27.71 -23.27
N ALA A 186 -35.96 27.70 -23.28
CA ALA A 186 -35.17 28.60 -24.14
C ALA A 186 -34.25 27.81 -25.09
N TRP A 187 -34.86 27.17 -26.09
CA TRP A 187 -34.14 26.85 -27.33
C TRP A 187 -33.71 28.18 -27.98
N PRO A 188 -32.42 28.40 -28.31
CA PRO A 188 -32.02 29.67 -28.92
C PRO A 188 -32.71 29.82 -30.28
N PRO A 189 -33.41 30.93 -30.54
CA PRO A 189 -34.00 31.16 -31.85
C PRO A 189 -32.87 31.26 -32.89
N ARG A 190 -33.06 30.59 -34.04
CA ARG A 190 -32.23 30.78 -35.23
C ARG A 190 -32.20 32.26 -35.60
N ARG A 191 -31.17 32.99 -35.20
CA ARG A 191 -30.92 34.34 -35.67
C ARG A 191 -29.76 34.33 -36.67
N SER A 192 -30.19 34.39 -37.92
CA SER A 192 -29.54 35.00 -39.08
C SER A 192 -28.16 35.64 -38.84
N ARG A 193 -27.18 35.07 -39.53
CA ARG A 193 -26.08 35.72 -40.24
C ARG A 193 -26.28 37.23 -40.48
N SER A 194 -25.80 38.09 -39.58
CA SER A 194 -25.30 39.46 -39.89
C SER A 194 -24.83 40.15 -38.61
N GLY A 195 -23.53 40.47 -38.49
CA GLY A 195 -23.07 41.41 -37.46
C GLY A 195 -21.63 41.24 -36.98
N ARG A 196 -20.66 41.60 -37.83
CA ARG A 196 -19.34 42.19 -37.48
C ARG A 196 -18.62 41.68 -36.22
N CYS A 197 -17.64 40.80 -36.44
CA CYS A 197 -16.44 40.69 -35.61
C CYS A 197 -15.77 42.07 -35.49
N SER A 198 -15.61 42.57 -34.26
CA SER A 198 -14.65 43.63 -33.96
C SER A 198 -13.68 43.12 -32.90
N ALA A 199 -12.64 42.43 -33.38
CA ALA A 199 -11.51 41.96 -32.61
C ALA A 199 -10.57 43.14 -32.30
N ALA A 200 -10.96 44.02 -31.36
CA ALA A 200 -10.15 45.18 -31.01
C ALA A 200 -10.37 45.63 -29.56
N ARG A 201 -10.21 44.73 -28.58
CA ARG A 201 -10.17 45.13 -27.16
C ARG A 201 -9.37 44.17 -26.25
N TRP A 202 -8.23 43.66 -26.73
CA TRP A 202 -7.37 42.78 -25.91
C TRP A 202 -5.90 43.24 -25.80
N ARG A 203 -5.60 44.50 -26.15
CA ARG A 203 -4.20 45.00 -26.23
C ARG A 203 -3.91 46.24 -25.36
N ARG A 204 -4.47 46.36 -24.16
CA ARG A 204 -4.14 47.46 -23.20
C ARG A 204 -4.08 47.05 -21.72
N ARG A 205 -3.50 45.88 -21.40
CA ARG A 205 -3.31 45.46 -19.98
C ARG A 205 -1.92 44.86 -19.66
N VAL A 206 -0.86 45.26 -20.38
CA VAL A 206 0.54 44.79 -20.14
C VAL A 206 1.56 45.93 -20.15
N ARG A 207 1.19 47.16 -19.74
CA ARG A 207 2.18 48.20 -19.42
C ARG A 207 1.69 49.02 -18.23
N ALA A 208 2.00 48.55 -17.03
CA ALA A 208 2.18 49.32 -15.80
C ALA A 208 2.36 48.32 -14.64
N ARG A 209 3.58 47.78 -14.54
CA ARG A 209 4.25 47.37 -13.30
C ARG A 209 5.71 47.10 -13.64
#